data_AF-X1B469-F1
#
_entry.id   AF-X1B469-F1
#
_cell.length_a   1.000
_cell.length_b   1.000
_cell.length_c   1.000
_cell.angle_alpha   90.00
_cell.angle_beta   90.00
_cell.angle_gamma   90.00
#
_symmetry.space_group_name_H-M   'P 1'
#
loop_
_entity.id
_entity.type
_entity.pdbx_description
1 polymer ?
#
loop_
_entity_poly.entity_id
_entity_poly.type
_entity_poly.pdbx_seq_one_letter_code
_entity_poly.pdbx_strand_id
1 'polypeptide(L)' 'EQRGIGRLTLSNTRELGAALVDGEKVDLRVWVDSRNYKGWTKLGLI' A
#
# COMPACT_ATOMS: atom_id res chain seq x y z
N GLU A 1 -12.57 -4.09 -7.75
CA GLU A 1 -11.28 -4.61 -8.29
C GLU A 1 -10.14 -3.67 -7.84
N GLN A 2 -8.98 -4.21 -7.46
CA GLN A 2 -7.85 -3.39 -7.02
C GLN A 2 -6.62 -3.66 -7.87
N ARG A 3 -6.07 -2.61 -8.49
CA ARG A 3 -4.86 -2.69 -9.33
C ARG A 3 -3.74 -1.87 -8.73
N GLY A 4 -2.60 -2.51 -8.44
CA GLY A 4 -1.39 -1.81 -8.00
C GLY A 4 -0.86 -0.87 -9.07
N ILE A 5 -0.52 0.36 -8.68
CA ILE A 5 0.10 1.37 -9.54
C ILE A 5 1.61 1.40 -9.32
N GLY A 6 2.05 1.36 -8.06
CA GLY A 6 3.46 1.41 -7.71
C GLY A 6 3.69 1.42 -6.20
N ARG A 7 4.96 1.36 -5.81
CA ARG A 7 5.40 1.40 -4.41
C ARG A 7 6.65 2.26 -4.27
N LEU A 8 6.74 2.99 -3.16
CA LEU A 8 7.89 3.79 -2.75
C LEU A 8 8.42 3.28 -1.42
N THR A 9 9.72 2.94 -1.36
CA THR A 9 10.36 2.48 -0.13
C THR A 9 10.40 3.60 0.90
N LEU A 10 9.88 3.34 2.10
CA LEU A 10 9.99 4.23 3.27
C LEU A 10 11.06 3.74 4.24
N SER A 11 11.19 2.42 4.40
CA SER A 11 12.19 1.76 5.25
C SER A 11 12.35 0.29 4.86
N ASN A 12 13.27 -0.43 5.51
CA ASN A 12 13.53 -1.85 5.28
C ASN A 12 12.29 -2.77 5.38
N THR A 13 11.23 -2.32 6.05
CA THR A 13 10.00 -3.13 6.24
C THR A 13 8.74 -2.41 5.80
N ARG A 14 8.85 -1.20 5.22
CA ARG A 14 7.68 -0.37 4.91
C ARG A 14 7.79 0.27 3.55
N GLU A 15 6.70 0.23 2.80
CA GLU A 15 6.54 0.88 1.51
C GLU A 15 5.26 1.72 1.53
N LEU A 16 5.27 2.90 0.91
CA LEU A 16 4.04 3.60 0.54
C LEU A 16 3.59 3.05 -0.80
N GLY A 17 2.47 2.33 -0.81
CA GLY A 17 1.88 1.79 -2.03
C GLY A 17 0.72 2.63 -2.54
N ALA A 18 0.59 2.69 -3.86
CA ALA A 18 -0.53 3.31 -4.56
C ALA A 18 -1.32 2.24 -5.33
N ALA A 19 -2.64 2.27 -5.23
CA ALA A 19 -3.53 1.36 -5.95
C ALA A 19 -4.76 2.10 -6.50
N LEU A 20 -5.20 1.70 -7.70
CA LEU A 20 -6.48 2.11 -8.26
C LEU A 20 -7.56 1.15 -7.76
N VAL A 21 -8.61 1.69 -7.15
CA VAL A 21 -9.76 0.96 -6.60
C VAL A 21 -10.96 1.24 -7.49
N ASP A 22 -11.56 0.16 -8.00
CA ASP A 22 -12.76 0.17 -8.85
C ASP A 22 -12.63 1.06 -10.11
N GLY A 23 -11.40 1.33 -10.54
CA GLY A 23 -11.13 2.19 -11.71
C GLY A 23 -11.26 3.69 -11.46
N GLU A 24 -11.68 4.11 -10.26
CA GLU A 24 -12.11 5.49 -10.00
C GLU A 24 -11.35 6.18 -8.86
N LYS A 25 -10.86 5.42 -7.87
CA LYS A 25 -10.24 5.98 -6.66
C LYS A 25 -8.79 5.58 -6.51
N VAL A 26 -7.98 6.43 -5.89
CA VAL A 26 -6.57 6.14 -5.60
C VAL A 26 -6.40 5.91 -4.10
N ASP A 27 -6.10 4.68 -3.70
CA ASP A 27 -5.71 4.33 -2.34
C ASP A 27 -4.19 4.47 -2.17
N LEU A 28 -3.78 5.35 -1.26
CA LEU A 28 -2.39 5.53 -0.83
C LEU A 28 -2.25 4.97 0.57
N ARG A 29 -1.46 3.91 0.74
CA ARG A 29 -1.42 3.15 1.99
C ARG A 29 -0.06 2.58 2.29
N VAL A 30 0.26 2.45 3.58
CA VAL A 30 1.49 1.77 3.98
C VAL A 30 1.33 0.26 3.88
N TRP A 31 2.18 -0.35 3.07
CA TRP A 31 2.45 -1.79 3.03
C TRP A 31 3.59 -2.10 3.99
N VAL A 32 3.44 -3.16 4.77
CA VAL A 32 4.49 -3.69 5.65
C VAL A 32 4.91 -5.05 5.16
N ASP A 33 6.23 -5.28 5.10
CA ASP A 33 6.83 -6.60 4.92
C ASP A 33 7.84 -6.82 6.05
N SER A 34 7.40 -7.54 7.09
CA SER A 34 8.18 -7.84 8.29
C SER A 34 8.02 -9.31 8.66
N ARG A 35 8.88 -9.80 9.57
CA ARG A 35 8.80 -11.21 10.02
C ARG A 35 7.46 -11.59 10.65
N ASN A 36 6.79 -10.63 11.30
CA ASN A 36 5.57 -10.89 12.07
C ASN A 36 4.29 -10.46 11.34
N TYR A 37 4.41 -9.70 10.26
CA TYR A 37 3.27 -9.16 9.52
C TYR A 37 3.67 -8.79 8.09
N LYS A 38 2.84 -9.20 7.12
CA LYS A 38 2.99 -8.87 5.71
C LYS A 38 1.64 -8.48 5.13
N GLY A 39 1.45 -7.21 4.79
CA GLY A 39 0.15 -6.71 4.35
C GLY A 39 -0.03 -5.20 4.38
N TRP A 40 -1.21 -4.76 3.92
CA TRP A 40 -1.66 -3.38 3.99
C TRP A 40 -2.10 -3.01 5.40
N THR A 41 -1.54 -1.93 5.94
CA THR A 41 -1.94 -1.39 7.24
C THR A 41 -3.23 -0.57 7.13
N LYS A 42 -3.76 -0.11 8.28
CA LYS A 42 -4.85 0.88 8.31
C LYS A 42 -4.37 2.33 8.10
N LEU A 43 -3.05 2.54 7.98
CA LEU A 43 -2.47 3.86 7.75
C LEU A 43 -2.48 4.16 6.25
N GLY A 44 -3.46 4.94 5.82
CA GLY A 44 -3.64 5.34 4.44
C GLY A 44 -4.83 6.27 4.24
N LEU A 45 -5.03 6.68 3.00
CA LEU A 45 -6.12 7.53 2.52
C LEU A 45 -6.63 6.95 1.20
N ILE A 46 -7.95 7.00 0.99
CA ILE A 46 -8.64 6.55 -0.23
C ILE A 46 -9.47 7.67 -0.84
#